data_AF-A0A2P5LUF0-F1
#
_entry.id   AF-A0A2P5LUF0-F1
#
_cell.length_a   1.000
_cell.length_b   1.000
_cell.length_c   1.000
_cell.angle_alpha   90.00
_cell.angle_beta   90.00
_cell.angle_gamma   90.00
#
_symmetry.space_group_name_H-M   'P 1'
#
loop_
_entity.id
_entity.type
_entity.pdbx_description
1 polymer ?
#
loop_
_entity_poly.entity_id
_entity_poly.type
_entity_poly.pdbx_seq_one_letter_code
_entity_poly.pdbx_strand_id
1 'polypeptide(L)'
;VSGSVRYAIMTFGGFLGIGEGEHPLPWKAFRFDTNLGGYIADVTEEQLQNAPEFTGEESWSDRDWESRLHRNYGSSPYWEDTTTSSMSRDR
;
A
#
# COMPACT_ATOMS: atom_id res chain seq x y z
N VAL A 1 15.95 -12.97 12.60
CA VAL A 1 14.53 -12.67 12.29
C VAL A 1 14.52 -11.43 11.43
N SER A 2 14.05 -11.50 10.18
CA SER A 2 13.86 -10.33 9.33
C SER A 2 12.37 -10.04 9.24
N GLY A 3 11.96 -8.81 9.54
CA GLY A 3 10.60 -8.32 9.35
C GLY A 3 10.57 -7.33 8.19
N SER A 4 9.48 -7.32 7.43
CA SER A 4 9.25 -6.37 6.35
C SER A 4 7.97 -5.59 6.63
N VAL A 5 8.02 -4.27 6.50
CA VAL A 5 6.83 -3.42 6.57
C VAL A 5 6.04 -3.61 5.27
N ARG A 6 4.76 -3.96 5.38
CA ARG A 6 3.89 -4.20 4.21
C ARG A 6 3.10 -2.96 3.83
N TYR A 7 2.53 -2.28 4.82
CA TYR A 7 1.67 -1.13 4.64
C TYR A 7 1.96 -0.06 5.71
N ALA A 8 1.69 1.19 5.36
CA ALA A 8 1.58 2.29 6.31
C ALA A 8 0.14 2.83 6.25
N ILE A 9 -0.51 2.99 7.40
CA ILE A 9 -1.84 3.60 7.49
C ILE A 9 -1.65 5.11 7.59
N MET A 10 -2.23 5.85 6.66
CA MET A 10 -2.21 7.31 6.66
C MET A 10 -3.62 7.84 6.84
N THR A 11 -3.80 8.74 7.80
CA THR A 11 -5.05 9.48 7.95
C THR A 11 -4.96 10.76 7.15
N PHE A 12 -5.83 10.91 6.16
CA PHE A 12 -5.99 12.16 5.44
C PHE A 12 -7.14 12.95 6.06
N GLY A 13 -6.91 14.22 6.38
CA GLY A 13 -7.91 15.09 7.00
C GLY A 13 -7.69 16.54 6.59
N GLY A 14 -8.73 17.17 6.02
CA GLY A 14 -8.70 18.60 5.72
C GLY A 14 -9.46 19.01 4.46
N PHE A 15 -10.37 19.97 4.67
CA PHE A 15 -11.15 20.80 3.73
C PHE A 15 -11.61 20.13 2.42
N LEU A 16 -12.92 19.81 2.40
CA LEU A 16 -13.78 19.32 1.29
C LEU A 16 -14.24 17.85 1.39
N GLY A 17 -13.87 17.11 2.44
CA GLY A 17 -14.38 15.74 2.68
C GLY A 17 -13.89 14.69 1.68
N ILE A 18 -12.93 15.06 0.83
CA ILE A 18 -12.29 14.15 -0.12
C ILE A 18 -11.20 13.37 0.61
N GLY A 19 -11.33 12.04 0.63
CA GLY A 19 -10.32 11.15 1.19
C GLY A 19 -10.23 11.16 2.71
N GLU A 20 -11.21 11.71 3.43
CA GLU A 20 -11.23 11.65 4.89
C GLU A 20 -11.29 10.20 5.36
N GLY A 21 -10.34 9.79 6.19
CA GLY A 21 -10.28 8.42 6.71
C GLY A 21 -8.89 7.84 6.72
N GLU A 22 -8.82 6.55 7.06
CA GLU A 22 -7.59 5.77 7.12
C GLU A 22 -7.33 5.07 5.78
N HIS A 23 -6.18 5.36 5.19
CA HIS A 23 -5.77 4.81 3.90
C HIS A 23 -4.51 3.95 4.07
N PRO A 24 -4.62 2.62 3.89
CA PRO A 24 -3.47 1.74 3.91
C PRO A 24 -2.71 1.86 2.59
N LEU A 25 -1.51 2.42 2.65
CA LEU A 25 -0.63 2.58 1.50
C LEU A 25 0.42 1.46 1.47
N PRO A 26 0.61 0.78 0.33
CA PRO A 26 1.69 -0.20 0.16
C PRO A 26 3.06 0.44 0.42
N TRP A 27 3.95 -0.23 1.15
CA TRP A 27 5.30 0.31 1.43
C TRP A 27 6.06 0.66 0.15
N LYS A 28 5.82 -0.07 -0.95
CA LYS A 28 6.39 0.18 -2.28
C LYS A 28 5.96 1.52 -2.91
N ALA A 29 4.88 2.13 -2.44
CA ALA A 29 4.43 3.45 -2.90
C ALA A 29 5.22 4.61 -2.26
N PHE A 30 6.04 4.32 -1.25
CA PHE A 30 6.85 5.33 -0.57
C PHE A 30 8.26 5.41 -1.14
N ARG A 31 8.75 6.63 -1.30
CA ARG A 31 10.14 6.92 -1.64
C ARG A 31 10.73 7.87 -0.61
N PHE A 32 11.93 7.54 -0.13
CA PHE A 32 12.64 8.44 0.78
C PHE A 32 13.26 9.59 -0.03
N ASP A 33 12.87 10.82 0.30
CA ASP A 33 13.47 12.03 -0.24
C ASP A 33 14.42 12.65 0.79
N THR A 34 15.70 12.65 0.45
CA THR A 34 16.76 13.20 1.32
C THR A 34 16.70 14.71 1.47
N ASN A 35 16.12 15.44 0.50
CA ASN A 35 15.97 16.89 0.58
C ASN A 35 14.87 17.30 1.56
N LEU A 36 13.82 16.47 1.66
CA LEU A 36 12.74 16.66 2.63
C LEU A 36 13.03 15.99 3.98
N GLY A 37 14.02 15.10 4.03
CA GLY A 37 14.33 14.29 5.21
C GLY A 37 13.20 13.32 5.60
N GLY A 38 12.40 12.88 4.62
CA GLY A 38 11.17 12.13 4.87
C GLY A 38 10.73 11.26 3.71
N TYR A 39 9.69 10.45 3.95
CA TYR A 39 9.07 9.63 2.92
C TYR A 39 7.99 10.42 2.19
N ILE A 40 8.05 10.41 0.86
CA ILE A 40 6.99 10.89 -0.02
C ILE A 40 6.20 9.67 -0.49
N ALA A 41 4.88 9.71 -0.33
CA ALA A 41 3.98 8.76 -0.96
C ALA A 41 3.67 9.22 -2.39
N ASP A 42 3.98 8.38 -3.36
CA ASP A 42 3.65 8.63 -4.78
C ASP A 42 2.22 8.16 -5.05
N VAL A 43 1.25 8.89 -4.50
CA VAL A 43 -0.19 8.59 -4.59
C VAL A 43 -0.96 9.80 -5.10
N THR A 44 -1.94 9.56 -5.96
CA THR A 44 -2.82 10.62 -6.48
C THR A 44 -4.09 10.75 -5.66
N GLU A 45 -4.75 11.91 -5.75
CA GLU A 45 -6.05 12.13 -5.12
C GLU A 45 -7.11 11.13 -5.62
N GLU A 46 -7.11 10.82 -6.92
CA GLU A 46 -8.00 9.82 -7.53
C GLU A 46 -7.79 8.42 -6.93
N GLN A 47 -6.53 8.04 -6.65
CA GLN A 47 -6.24 6.78 -5.98
C GLN A 47 -6.74 6.77 -4.54
N LEU A 48 -6.69 7.89 -3.83
CA LEU A 48 -7.25 7.99 -2.48
C LEU A 48 -8.79 7.92 -2.49
N GLN A 49 -9.43 8.54 -3.48
CA GLN A 49 -10.89 8.52 -3.61
C GLN A 49 -11.45 7.15 -4.02
N ASN A 50 -10.72 6.43 -4.88
CA ASN A 50 -11.15 5.12 -5.39
C ASN A 50 -10.59 3.94 -4.58
N ALA A 51 -9.84 4.22 -3.52
CA ALA A 51 -9.33 3.19 -2.63
C ALA A 51 -10.50 2.42 -1.99
N PRO A 52 -10.39 1.08 -1.87
CA PRO A 52 -11.39 0.32 -1.12
C PRO A 52 -11.38 0.76 0.35
N GLU A 53 -12.56 0.91 0.94
CA GLU A 53 -12.73 1.33 2.32
C GLU A 53 -11.97 0.38 3.27
N PHE A 54 -11.21 0.96 4.20
CA PHE A 54 -10.46 0.22 5.20
C PHE A 54 -11.28 0.12 6.48
N THR A 55 -11.65 -1.10 6.86
CA THR A 55 -12.46 -1.40 8.06
C THR A 55 -11.63 -2.02 9.19
N GLY A 56 -10.30 -1.90 9.12
CA GLY A 56 -9.39 -2.46 10.12
C GLY A 56 -9.10 -3.95 9.90
N GLU A 57 -9.33 -4.77 10.93
CA GLU A 57 -8.94 -6.20 10.94
C GLU A 57 -9.67 -7.06 9.89
N GLU A 58 -10.90 -6.68 9.53
CA GLU A 58 -11.67 -7.41 8.52
C GLU A 58 -11.04 -7.28 7.13
N SER A 59 -10.52 -6.09 6.79
CA SER A 59 -9.85 -5.83 5.52
C SER A 59 -8.58 -6.69 5.34
N TRP A 60 -7.80 -6.88 6.40
CA TRP A 60 -6.59 -7.72 6.36
C TRP A 60 -6.87 -9.21 6.18
N SER A 61 -8.09 -9.64 6.48
CA SER A 61 -8.52 -11.04 6.31
C SER A 61 -9.08 -11.31 4.91
N ASP A 62 -9.35 -10.26 4.13
CA ASP A 62 -9.92 -10.33 2.79
C ASP A 62 -8.85 -10.12 1.70
N ARG A 63 -8.47 -11.21 1.02
CA ARG A 63 -7.51 -11.17 -0.09
C ARG A 63 -8.03 -10.43 -1.33
N ASP A 64 -9.34 -10.40 -1.54
CA ASP A 64 -9.93 -9.67 -2.67
C ASP A 64 -9.89 -8.16 -2.40
N TRP A 65 -10.04 -7.76 -1.14
CA TRP A 65 -9.78 -6.39 -0.70
C TRP A 65 -8.31 -6.00 -0.92
N GLU A 66 -7.34 -6.81 -0.46
CA GLU A 66 -5.90 -6.52 -0.66
C GLU A 66 -5.54 -6.43 -2.15
N SER A 67 -6.12 -7.30 -2.98
CA SER A 67 -5.89 -7.30 -4.43
C SER A 67 -6.43 -6.04 -5.12
N ARG A 68 -7.59 -5.54 -4.69
CA ARG A 68 -8.17 -4.27 -5.18
C ARG A 68 -7.33 -3.08 -4.74
N LEU A 69 -6.86 -3.08 -3.50
CA LEU A 69 -5.96 -2.06 -2.96
C LEU A 69 -4.67 -1.98 -3.78
N HIS A 70 -4.01 -3.11 -4.02
CA HIS A 70 -2.80 -3.20 -4.81
C HIS A 70 -3.00 -2.70 -6.24
N ARG A 71 -4.12 -3.08 -6.89
CA ARG A 71 -4.48 -2.61 -8.23
C ARG A 71 -4.72 -1.11 -8.28
N ASN A 72 -5.41 -0.55 -7.29
CA ASN A 72 -5.69 0.88 -7.21
C ASN A 72 -4.40 1.72 -7.13
N TYR A 73 -3.44 1.28 -6.32
CA TYR A 73 -2.13 1.94 -6.20
C TYR A 73 -1.10 1.50 -7.26
N GLY A 74 -1.48 0.66 -8.23
CA GLY A 74 -0.57 0.16 -9.26
C GLY A 74 0.65 -0.58 -8.71
N SER A 75 0.53 -1.22 -7.54
CA SER A 75 1.63 -1.85 -6.82
C SER A 75 1.54 -3.38 -6.86
N SER A 76 2.67 -4.06 -7.07
CA SER A 76 2.71 -5.52 -6.99
C SER A 76 2.54 -6.00 -5.54
N PRO A 77 1.62 -6.93 -5.27
CA PRO A 77 1.46 -7.55 -3.97
C PRO A 77 2.74 -8.17 -3.42
N TYR A 78 2.90 -8.13 -2.10
CA TYR A 78 4.11 -8.65 -1.45
C TYR A 78 4.26 -10.17 -1.59
N TRP A 79 3.17 -10.91 -1.85
CA TRP A 79 3.21 -12.35 -2.07
C TRP A 79 3.73 -12.74 -3.46
N GLU A 80 3.73 -11.84 -4.44
CA GLU A 80 4.25 -12.11 -5.79
C GLU A 80 5.78 -12.14 -5.84
N ASP A 81 6.45 -11.35 -4.99
CA ASP A 81 7.92 -11.36 -4.87
C ASP A 81 8.45 -12.70 -4.35
N THR A 82 7.63 -13.42 -3.58
CA THR A 82 8.02 -14.70 -2.97
C THR A 82 8.01 -15.85 -3.99
N THR A 83 7.16 -15.77 -5.02
CA THR A 83 7.04 -16.80 -6.07
C THR A 83 8.29 -16.85 -6.95
N THR A 84 8.90 -15.71 -7.26
CA THR A 84 10.11 -15.64 -8.11
C THR A 84 11.35 -16.22 -7.42
N SER A 85 11.42 -16.24 -6.08
CA SER A 85 12.58 -16.77 -5.36
C SER A 85 12.68 -18.31 -5.37
N SER A 86 11.59 -19.02 -5.71
CA SER A 86 11.57 -20.49 -5.73
C SER A 86 12.00 -21.12 -7.07
N MET A 87 12.09 -20.35 -8.17
CA MET A 87 12.35 -20.91 -9.52
C MET A 87 13.80 -20.77 -9.99
N SER A 88 14.71 -20.15 -9.20
CA SER A 88 16.12 -19.92 -9.60
C SER A 88 17.14 -20.85 -8.92
N ARG A 89 16.71 -21.97 -8.32
CA ARG A 89 17.63 -22.99 -7.76
C ARG A 89 17.81 -24.25 -8.59
N ASP A 90 17.11 -24.38 -9.71
CA ASP A 90 17.29 -25.48 -10.65
C ASP A 90 17.55 -24.92 -12.06
N ARG A 91 18.81 -24.59 -12.35
CA ARG A 91 19.44 -24.72 -13.68
C ARG A 91 20.94 -24.51 -13.61
#